data_AF-A0A8H9K5B2-F1
#
_entry.id   AF-A0A8H9K5B2-F1
#
_cell.length_a   1.000
_cell.length_b   1.000
_cell.length_c   1.000
_cell.angle_alpha   90.00
_cell.angle_beta   90.00
_cell.angle_gamma   90.00
#
_symmetry.space_group_name_H-M   'P 1'
#
loop_
_entity.id
_entity.type
_entity.pdbx_description
1 polymer ?
#
loop_
_entity_poly.entity_id
_entity_poly.type
_entity_poly.pdbx_seq_one_letter_code
_entity_poly.pdbx_strand_id
1 'polypeptide(L)'
;MLHTMGILSEEVNPNGRFCFSAFKIRVIEQSQTGALINPKQLTRLAKQLGCTLSGVELMTRLVETFNSPGQNLKRRRVKGNSGYVYEKIS
;
A
#
# COMPACT_ATOMS: atom_id res chain seq x y z
N MET A 1 9.87 2.50 -11.43
CA MET A 1 9.53 3.87 -10.98
C MET A 1 8.00 3.94 -10.97
N LEU A 2 7.34 3.99 -9.81
CA LEU A 2 5.87 4.03 -9.75
C LEU A 2 5.40 5.48 -9.98
N HIS A 3 5.08 5.81 -11.24
CA HIS A 3 4.42 7.07 -11.59
C HIS A 3 2.94 6.97 -11.20
N THR A 4 2.49 7.79 -10.26
CA THR A 4 1.07 7.84 -9.86
C THR A 4 0.60 9.29 -9.94
N MET A 5 0.05 9.66 -11.09
CA MET A 5 -0.46 11.00 -11.43
C MET A 5 -1.86 11.29 -10.83
N GLY A 6 -2.12 10.90 -9.56
CA GLY A 6 -3.36 11.24 -8.85
C GLY A 6 -4.25 10.06 -8.44
N ILE A 7 -5.30 10.41 -7.70
CA ILE A 7 -6.33 9.51 -7.11
C ILE A 7 -7.25 9.04 -8.23
N LEU A 8 -7.41 7.73 -8.40
CA LEU A 8 -8.42 7.19 -9.29
C LEU A 8 -9.77 7.15 -8.56
N SER A 9 -10.89 7.33 -9.28
CA SER A 9 -12.24 7.30 -8.70
C SER A 9 -12.52 6.02 -7.88
N GLU A 10 -11.82 4.94 -8.21
CA GLU A 10 -11.89 3.61 -7.59
C GLU A 10 -11.25 3.57 -6.19
N GLU A 11 -10.35 4.53 -5.90
CA GLU A 11 -9.65 4.67 -4.63
C GLU A 11 -10.40 5.60 -3.66
N VAL A 12 -11.60 6.04 -4.04
CA VAL A 12 -12.50 6.86 -3.21
C VAL A 12 -13.81 6.09 -3.03
N ASN A 13 -14.11 5.73 -1.78
CA ASN A 13 -15.38 5.10 -1.44
C ASN A 13 -16.55 6.05 -1.75
N PRO A 14 -17.80 5.55 -1.90
CA PRO A 14 -18.98 6.40 -2.13
C PRO A 14 -19.21 7.49 -1.07
N ASN A 15 -18.62 7.34 0.12
CA ASN A 15 -18.64 8.31 1.21
C ASN A 15 -17.46 9.31 1.18
N GLY A 16 -16.71 9.38 0.09
CA GLY A 16 -15.57 10.29 -0.09
C GLY A 16 -14.28 9.87 0.64
N ARG A 17 -14.26 8.71 1.31
CA ARG A 17 -13.07 8.25 2.06
C ARG A 17 -12.11 7.47 1.17
N PHE A 18 -10.81 7.66 1.42
CA PHE A 18 -9.75 6.88 0.79
C PHE A 18 -9.93 5.37 1.00
N CYS A 19 -9.89 4.60 -0.08
CA CYS A 19 -10.07 3.16 -0.09
C CYS A 19 -8.71 2.45 -0.07
N PHE A 20 -8.31 1.97 1.10
CA PHE A 20 -7.04 1.24 1.31
C PHE A 20 -6.96 -0.06 0.52
N SER A 21 -8.09 -0.75 0.30
CA SER A 21 -8.15 -1.98 -0.47
C SER A 21 -7.85 -1.75 -1.94
N ALA A 22 -8.49 -0.74 -2.56
CA ALA A 22 -8.24 -0.34 -3.94
C ALA A 22 -6.79 0.15 -4.12
N PHE A 23 -6.30 0.97 -3.17
CA PHE A 23 -4.90 1.41 -3.16
C PHE A 23 -3.92 0.23 -3.11
N LYS A 24 -4.17 -0.77 -2.26
CA LYS A 24 -3.35 -1.98 -2.20
C LYS A 24 -3.34 -2.73 -3.53
N ILE A 25 -4.51 -2.91 -4.16
CA ILE A 25 -4.62 -3.58 -5.46
C ILE A 25 -3.78 -2.83 -6.50
N ARG A 26 -3.96 -1.51 -6.62
CA ARG A 26 -3.18 -0.67 -7.53
C ARG A 26 -1.68 -0.79 -7.31
N VAL A 27 -1.21 -0.74 -6.05
CA VAL A 27 0.21 -0.89 -5.72
C VAL A 27 0.74 -2.25 -6.19
N ILE A 28 -0.03 -3.33 -6.03
CA ILE A 28 0.35 -4.67 -6.47
C ILE A 28 0.37 -4.76 -8.00
N GLU A 29 -0.67 -4.29 -8.68
CA GLU A 29 -0.79 -4.34 -10.14
C GLU A 29 0.35 -3.58 -10.82
N GLN A 30 0.68 -2.40 -10.31
CA GLN A 30 1.75 -1.53 -10.83
C GLN A 30 3.16 -1.99 -10.43
N SER A 31 3.27 -2.92 -9.49
CA SER A 31 4.56 -3.50 -9.10
C SER A 31 4.96 -4.64 -10.02
N GLN A 32 6.24 -4.77 -10.31
CA GLN A 32 6.78 -5.93 -11.03
C GLN A 32 6.83 -7.15 -10.10
N THR A 33 6.76 -8.36 -10.66
CA THR A 33 6.99 -9.59 -9.90
C THR A 33 8.39 -9.58 -9.29
N GLY A 34 8.53 -9.98 -8.03
CA GLY A 34 9.74 -9.86 -7.22
C GLY A 34 9.95 -8.50 -6.56
N ALA A 35 9.11 -7.49 -6.84
CA ALA A 35 9.22 -6.20 -6.19
C ALA A 35 8.88 -6.29 -4.69
N LEU A 36 9.68 -5.60 -3.87
CA LEU A 36 9.48 -5.49 -2.43
C LEU A 36 8.66 -4.24 -2.10
N ILE A 37 7.47 -4.46 -1.56
CA ILE A 37 6.55 -3.40 -1.13
C ILE A 37 6.68 -3.25 0.38
N ASN A 38 7.08 -2.05 0.82
CA ASN A 38 7.12 -1.69 2.23
C ASN A 38 5.95 -0.75 2.57
N PRO A 39 4.92 -1.21 3.31
CA PRO A 39 3.73 -0.39 3.58
C PRO A 39 4.07 0.92 4.31
N LYS A 40 5.11 0.96 5.14
CA LYS A 40 5.53 2.18 5.85
C LYS A 40 5.99 3.27 4.87
N GLN A 41 6.57 2.89 3.74
CA GLN A 41 7.04 3.81 2.70
C GLN A 41 5.91 4.29 1.78
N LEU A 42 4.74 3.65 1.82
CA LEU A 42 3.57 4.05 1.04
C LEU A 42 2.80 5.23 1.66
N THR A 43 3.15 5.66 2.87
CA THR A 43 2.50 6.79 3.57
C THR A 43 2.54 8.07 2.75
N ARG A 44 3.71 8.43 2.20
CA ARG A 44 3.85 9.61 1.32
C ARG A 44 2.99 9.51 0.07
N LEU A 45 2.94 8.32 -0.54
CA LEU A 45 2.15 8.09 -1.74
C LEU A 45 0.65 8.21 -1.44
N ALA A 46 0.16 7.55 -0.39
CA ALA A 46 -1.24 7.66 0.03
C ALA A 46 -1.64 9.10 0.36
N LYS A 47 -0.72 9.90 0.94
CA LYS A 47 -0.92 11.34 1.18
C LYS A 47 -1.05 12.16 -0.11
N GLN A 48 -0.17 11.91 -1.10
CA GLN A 48 -0.26 12.54 -2.42
C GLN A 48 -1.55 12.15 -3.14
N LEU A 49 -2.06 10.96 -2.85
CA LEU A 49 -3.36 10.46 -3.29
C LEU A 49 -4.51 10.86 -2.32
N GLY A 50 -4.40 11.98 -1.61
CA GLY A 50 -5.51 12.58 -0.88
C GLY A 50 -5.95 11.88 0.41
N CYS A 51 -5.18 10.93 0.94
CA CYS A 51 -5.49 10.35 2.25
C CYS A 51 -5.34 11.39 3.37
N THR A 52 -6.42 11.65 4.12
CA THR A 52 -6.45 12.67 5.17
C THR A 52 -5.96 12.19 6.54
N LEU A 53 -5.82 10.87 6.75
CA LEU A 53 -5.39 10.29 8.04
C LEU A 53 -4.04 10.84 8.53
N SER A 54 -3.87 10.98 9.84
CA SER A 54 -2.57 11.39 10.41
C SER A 54 -1.46 10.38 10.09
N GLY A 55 -0.19 10.79 10.15
CA GLY A 55 0.93 9.94 9.73
C GLY A 55 1.00 8.58 10.45
N VAL A 56 0.74 8.57 11.76
CA VAL A 56 0.74 7.34 12.57
C VAL A 56 -0.45 6.45 12.23
N GLU A 57 -1.66 7.01 12.20
CA GLU A 57 -2.88 6.26 11.84
C GLU A 57 -2.80 5.68 10.43
N LEU A 58 -2.29 6.46 9.47
CA LEU A 58 -2.07 6.05 8.09
C LEU A 58 -1.08 4.88 8.02
N MET A 59 0.05 4.98 8.73
CA MET A 59 1.03 3.90 8.77
C MET A 59 0.44 2.62 9.33
N THR A 60 -0.28 2.70 10.46
CA THR A 60 -0.95 1.55 11.07
C THR A 60 -1.94 0.92 10.08
N ARG A 61 -2.77 1.74 9.43
CA ARG A 61 -3.78 1.27 8.49
C ARG A 61 -3.17 0.61 7.25
N LEU A 62 -2.07 1.15 6.72
CA LEU A 62 -1.32 0.55 5.62
C LEU A 62 -0.73 -0.80 6.03
N VAL A 63 -0.11 -0.89 7.21
CA VAL A 63 0.45 -2.15 7.70
C VAL A 63 -0.64 -3.21 7.88
N GLU A 64 -1.79 -2.86 8.47
CA GLU A 64 -2.95 -3.75 8.59
C GLU A 64 -3.46 -4.24 7.22
N THR A 65 -3.64 -3.31 6.27
CA THR A 65 -4.17 -3.63 4.94
C THR A 65 -3.26 -4.62 4.19
N PHE A 66 -1.93 -4.47 4.32
CA PHE A 66 -0.97 -5.39 3.70
C PHE A 66 -0.75 -6.68 4.50
N ASN A 67 -0.96 -6.67 5.83
CA ASN A 67 -0.83 -7.83 6.71
C ASN A 67 -1.81 -8.97 6.40
N SER A 68 -2.86 -8.72 5.61
CA SER A 68 -3.68 -9.75 4.97
C SER A 68 -3.16 -10.01 3.53
N PRO A 69 -2.02 -10.69 3.33
CA PRO A 69 -1.50 -10.93 1.99
C PRO A 69 -2.52 -11.75 1.19
N GLY A 70 -2.91 -11.22 0.03
CA GLY A 70 -3.68 -11.99 -0.94
C GLY A 70 -2.80 -13.02 -1.64
N GLN A 71 -3.34 -13.73 -2.63
CA GLN A 71 -2.62 -14.77 -3.37
C GLN A 71 -1.35 -14.24 -4.08
N ASN A 72 -1.30 -12.94 -4.36
CA ASN A 72 -0.25 -12.31 -5.17
C ASN A 72 0.90 -11.73 -4.33
N LEU A 73 0.85 -11.84 -2.99
CA LEU A 73 1.85 -11.28 -2.08
C LEU A 73 2.41 -12.32 -1.12
N LYS A 74 3.74 -12.34 -0.98
CA LYS A 74 4.45 -13.10 0.04
C LYS A 74 5.04 -12.19 1.10
N ARG A 75 4.68 -12.43 2.36
CA ARG A 75 5.25 -11.69 3.50
C ARG A 75 6.70 -12.11 3.75
N ARG A 76 7.62 -11.15 3.86
CA ARG A 76 9.03 -11.34 4.19
C ARG A 76 9.45 -10.47 5.37
N ARG A 77 10.28 -11.03 6.23
CA ARG A 77 10.92 -10.29 7.33
C ARG A 77 12.27 -9.79 6.85
N VAL A 78 12.52 -8.49 6.97
CA VAL A 78 13.81 -7.89 6.60
C VAL A 78 14.69 -7.83 7.84
N LYS A 79 15.92 -8.35 7.75
CA LYS A 79 16.89 -8.30 8.85
C LYS A 79 17.32 -6.84 9.06
N GLY A 80 17.24 -6.33 10.29
CA GLY A 80 17.60 -4.95 10.63
C GLY A 80 16.50 -3.89 10.45
N ASN A 81 15.29 -4.27 10.01
CA ASN A 81 14.15 -3.36 9.97
C ASN A 81 13.01 -3.90 10.85
N SER A 82 12.45 -3.06 11.72
CA SER A 82 11.31 -3.42 12.55
C SER A 82 10.03 -3.45 11.70
N GLY A 83 9.82 -4.55 10.97
CA GLY A 83 8.60 -4.76 10.18
C GLY A 83 8.67 -5.87 9.14
N TYR A 84 7.56 -6.02 8.41
CA TYR A 84 7.43 -6.91 7.26
C TYR A 84 7.45 -6.10 5.96
N VAL A 85 8.04 -6.68 4.92
CA VAL A 85 7.87 -6.26 3.53
C VAL A 85 7.10 -7.34 2.78
N TYR A 86 6.49 -6.97 1.67
CA TYR A 86 5.64 -7.86 0.88
C TYR A 86 6.23 -7.96 -0.52
N GLU A 87 6.62 -9.16 -0.91
CA GLU A 87 7.11 -9.45 -2.25
C GLU A 87 5.94 -9.82 -3.16
N LYS A 88 5.84 -9.22 -4.34
CA LYS A 88 4.89 -9.66 -5.37
C LYS A 88 5.36 -10.98 -5.97
N ILE A 89 4.53 -12.02 -5.96
CA ILE A 89 4.93 -13.38 -6.39
C ILE A 89 4.29 -13.87 -7.70
N SER A 90 3.09 -13.39 -8.06
CA SER A 90 2.51 -13.46 -9.42
C SER A 90 1.28 -12.58 -9.47
#